data_AF-A0A5E4G8I5-F1
#
_entry.id   AF-A0A5E4G8I5-F1
#
_cell.length_a   1.000
_cell.length_b   1.000
_cell.length_c   1.000
_cell.angle_alpha   90.00
_cell.angle_beta   90.00
_cell.angle_gamma   90.00
#
_symmetry.space_group_name_H-M   'P 1'
#
loop_
_entity.id
_entity.type
_entity.pdbx_description
1 polymer ?
#
loop_
_entity_poly.entity_id
_entity_poly.type
_entity_poly.pdbx_seq_one_letter_code
_entity_poly.pdbx_strand_id
1 'polypeptide(L)'
;MAWKIYLSKAYDRLSWNFIEVVLNEVDLPASLIQLIMEYVSSVTYQVFVNEELTSTFTRSNGIRQGDPLSPYRFVLCIDKLSHLIVEAAGKHIWKPMKAS
;
A
#
# COMPACT_ATOMS: atom_id res chain seq x y z
N MET A 1 -28.52 -2.55 8.95
CA MET A 1 -27.83 -2.99 7.71
C MET A 1 -26.33 -2.92 7.96
N ALA A 2 -25.57 -4.00 7.73
CA ALA A 2 -24.12 -4.01 7.89
C ALA A 2 -23.48 -4.30 6.52
N TRP A 3 -22.50 -3.49 6.13
CA TRP A 3 -21.82 -3.61 4.85
C TRP A 3 -20.40 -4.10 5.10
N LYS A 4 -20.01 -5.18 4.41
CA LYS A 4 -18.64 -5.68 4.45
C LYS A 4 -17.91 -5.20 3.20
N ILE A 5 -16.88 -4.39 3.42
CA ILE A 5 -16.03 -3.86 2.35
C ILE A 5 -14.72 -4.65 2.35
N TYR A 6 -14.27 -5.05 1.16
CA TYR A 6 -13.03 -5.78 0.97
C TYR A 6 -12.06 -4.98 0.09
N LEU A 7 -10.81 -4.88 0.53
CA LEU A 7 -9.74 -4.28 -0.28
C LEU A 7 -9.18 -5.34 -1.24
N SER A 8 -9.48 -5.18 -2.53
CA SER A 8 -8.92 -6.06 -3.56
C SER A 8 -7.39 -5.92 -3.63
N LYS A 9 -6.67 -7.04 -3.58
CA LYS A 9 -5.20 -7.10 -3.70
C LYS A 9 -4.49 -6.02 -2.86
N ALA A 10 -4.89 -5.89 -1.59
CA ALA A 10 -4.51 -4.77 -0.73
C ALA A 10 -2.99 -4.58 -0.62
N TYR A 11 -2.23 -5.69 -0.60
CA TYR A 11 -0.78 -5.67 -0.53
C TYR A 11 -0.16 -5.28 -1.87
N ASP A 12 -0.71 -5.69 -3.01
CA ASP A 12 -0.14 -5.39 -4.33
C ASP A 12 -0.47 -3.98 -4.82
N ARG A 13 -1.59 -3.40 -4.36
CA ARG A 13 -2.08 -2.10 -4.83
C ARG A 13 -1.63 -0.92 -3.98
N LEU A 14 -0.94 -1.16 -2.87
CA LEU A 14 -0.50 -0.10 -1.97
C LEU A 14 0.56 0.78 -2.65
N SER A 15 0.29 2.08 -2.81
CA SER A 15 1.19 3.02 -3.48
C SER A 15 2.48 3.23 -2.68
N TRP A 16 3.64 3.18 -3.34
CA TRP A 16 4.93 3.46 -2.71
C TRP A 16 5.05 4.90 -2.22
N ASN A 17 4.55 5.87 -2.98
CA ASN A 17 4.51 7.26 -2.54
C ASN A 17 3.65 7.42 -1.27
N PHE A 18 2.53 6.70 -1.19
CA PHE A 18 1.72 6.73 0.03
C PHE A 18 2.44 6.12 1.23
N ILE A 19 3.20 5.03 1.05
CA ILE A 19 4.04 4.46 2.10
C ILE A 19 5.07 5.49 2.58
N GLU A 20 5.77 6.16 1.66
CA GLU A 20 6.77 7.17 1.99
C GLU A 20 6.17 8.34 2.78
N VAL A 21 5.01 8.86 2.37
CA VAL A 21 4.29 9.91 3.10
C VAL A 21 3.97 9.46 4.52
N VAL A 22 3.43 8.25 4.68
CA VAL A 22 3.08 7.71 6.01
C VAL A 22 4.31 7.55 6.89
N LEU A 23 5.42 7.05 6.35
CA LEU A 23 6.67 6.88 7.12
C LEU A 23 7.27 8.22 7.58
N ASN A 24 7.15 9.27 6.75
CA ASN A 24 7.54 10.63 7.13
C ASN A 24 6.63 11.21 8.21
N GLU A 25 5.32 10.96 8.16
CA GLU A 25 4.38 11.44 9.18
C GLU A 25 4.56 10.76 10.54
N VAL A 26 5.06 9.52 10.57
CA VAL A 26 5.41 8.80 11.81
C VAL A 26 6.75 9.28 12.40
N ASP A 27 7.40 10.26 11.77
CA ASP A 27 8.65 10.89 12.22
C ASP A 27 9.80 9.89 12.40
N LEU A 28 9.91 8.93 11.47
CA LEU A 28 11.05 8.01 11.45
C LEU A 28 12.31 8.73 10.94
N PRO A 29 13.51 8.29 11.38
CA PRO A 29 14.76 8.85 10.85
C PRO A 29 14.83 8.73 9.33
N ALA A 30 15.22 9.81 8.64
CA ALA A 30 15.26 9.86 7.18
C ALA A 30 16.10 8.72 6.56
N SER A 31 17.20 8.33 7.21
CA SER A 31 18.03 7.19 6.78
C SER A 31 17.28 5.86 6.82
N LEU A 32 16.41 5.65 7.81
CA LEU A 32 15.57 4.47 7.93
C LEU A 32 14.47 4.48 6.87
N ILE A 33 13.85 5.64 6.63
CA ILE A 33 12.84 5.80 5.56
C ILE A 33 13.47 5.45 4.21
N GLN A 34 14.64 6.00 3.90
CA GLN A 34 15.36 5.70 2.67
C GLN A 34 15.65 4.21 2.52
N LEU A 35 16.13 3.55 3.57
CA LEU A 35 16.40 2.11 3.57
C LEU A 35 15.13 1.28 3.31
N ILE A 36 14.02 1.65 3.95
CA ILE A 36 12.73 0.98 3.75
C ILE A 36 12.25 1.20 2.30
N MET A 37 12.36 2.43 1.78
CA MET A 37 11.91 2.76 0.44
C MET A 37 12.74 2.04 -0.64
N GLU A 38 14.07 1.99 -0.51
CA GLU A 38 14.95 1.22 -1.40
C GLU A 38 14.60 -0.28 -1.39
N TYR A 39 14.30 -0.83 -0.21
CA TYR A 39 13.88 -2.22 -0.07
C TYR A 39 12.51 -2.49 -0.75
N VAL A 40 11.56 -1.55 -0.65
CA VAL A 40 10.23 -1.68 -1.24
C VAL A 40 10.27 -1.47 -2.76
N SER A 41 11.08 -0.54 -3.26
CA SER A 41 11.08 -0.12 -4.66
C SER A 41 12.01 -0.94 -5.58
N SER A 42 12.96 -1.68 -5.03
CA SER A 42 13.96 -2.44 -5.79
C SER A 42 13.46 -3.77 -6.38
N VAL A 43 12.18 -4.12 -6.18
CA VAL A 43 11.68 -5.46 -6.52
C VAL A 43 11.32 -5.57 -8.00
N THR A 44 12.07 -6.42 -8.70
CA THR A 44 11.74 -6.91 -10.04
C THR A 44 11.06 -8.27 -9.99
N TYR A 45 10.18 -8.54 -10.95
CA TYR A 45 9.45 -9.79 -11.05
C TYR A 45 9.66 -10.44 -12.42
N GLN A 46 9.66 -11.77 -12.41
CA GLN A 46 9.47 -12.62 -13.56
C GLN A 46 8.37 -13.62 -13.21
N VAL A 47 7.56 -14.01 -14.19
CA VAL A 47 6.53 -15.02 -14.00
C VAL A 47 7.01 -16.29 -14.70
N PHE A 48 6.87 -17.43 -14.03
CA PHE A 48 7.15 -18.73 -14.63
C PHE A 48 5.86 -19.26 -15.25
N VAL A 49 5.82 -19.38 -16.57
CA VAL A 49 4.64 -19.83 -17.35
C VAL A 49 5.11 -20.82 -18.41
N ASN A 50 4.45 -21.98 -18.51
CA ASN A 50 4.77 -23.01 -19.51
C ASN A 50 6.26 -23.41 -19.53
N GLU A 51 6.84 -23.62 -18.35
CA GLU A 51 8.25 -24.01 -18.16
C GLU A 51 9.30 -22.93 -18.54
N GLU A 52 8.86 -21.73 -18.90
CA GLU A 52 9.73 -20.60 -19.22
C GLU A 52 9.50 -19.39 -18.30
N LEU A 53 10.57 -18.61 -18.08
CA LEU A 53 10.49 -17.32 -17.38
C LEU A 53 10.13 -16.22 -18.38
N THR A 54 9.17 -15.37 -18.01
CA THR A 54 8.87 -14.16 -18.77
C THR A 54 10.01 -13.14 -18.70
N SER A 55 9.94 -12.10 -19.54
CA SER A 55 10.76 -10.91 -19.35
C SER A 55 10.58 -10.31 -17.96
N THR A 56 11.64 -9.69 -17.46
CA THR A 56 11.64 -8.97 -16.19
C THR A 56 10.78 -7.71 -16.29
N PHE A 57 9.95 -7.47 -15.28
CA PHE A 57 9.22 -6.21 -15.12
C PHE A 57 9.32 -5.69 -13.70
N THR A 58 9.21 -4.37 -13.56
CA THR A 58 9.20 -3.66 -12.28
C THR A 58 7.78 -3.34 -11.88
N ARG A 59 7.48 -3.39 -10.57
CA ARG A 59 6.24 -2.81 -10.05
C ARG A 59 6.43 -1.32 -9.77
N SER A 60 5.33 -0.60 -9.65
CA SER A 60 5.29 0.79 -9.16
C SER A 60 4.52 0.91 -7.84
N ASN A 61 4.05 -0.22 -7.32
CA ASN A 61 3.21 -0.34 -6.16
C ASN A 61 3.34 -1.74 -5.53
N GLY A 62 2.90 -1.78 -4.29
CA GLY A 62 2.74 -2.97 -3.49
C GLY A 62 3.90 -3.25 -2.55
N ILE A 63 3.64 -4.11 -1.58
CA ILE A 63 4.58 -4.57 -0.57
C ILE A 63 4.85 -6.07 -0.74
N ARG A 64 6.07 -6.50 -0.42
CA ARG A 64 6.46 -7.92 -0.55
C ARG A 64 5.61 -8.81 0.34
N GLN A 65 4.86 -9.74 -0.26
CA GLN A 65 4.21 -10.81 0.48
C GLN A 65 5.27 -11.79 1.00
N GLY A 66 5.09 -12.28 2.23
CA GLY A 66 6.07 -13.14 2.91
C GLY A 66 7.19 -12.40 3.63
N ASP A 67 7.28 -11.07 3.49
CA ASP A 67 8.19 -10.25 4.28
C ASP A 67 7.58 -9.95 5.68
N PRO A 68 8.30 -10.26 6.78
CA PRO A 68 7.86 -9.97 8.15
C PRO A 68 7.50 -8.51 8.42
N LEU A 69 8.08 -7.55 7.69
CA LEU A 69 7.81 -6.11 7.88
C LEU A 69 6.60 -5.60 7.10
N SER A 70 6.14 -6.35 6.10
CA SER A 70 5.02 -5.94 5.25
C SER A 70 3.69 -5.75 6.01
N PRO A 71 3.30 -6.63 6.96
CA PRO A 71 2.11 -6.42 7.77
C PRO A 71 2.14 -5.10 8.56
N TYR A 72 3.28 -4.71 9.12
CA TYR A 72 3.41 -3.48 9.90
C TYR A 72 3.25 -2.24 9.04
N ARG A 73 3.93 -2.19 7.88
CA ARG A 73 3.77 -1.10 6.91
C ARG A 73 2.34 -1.00 6.41
N PHE A 74 1.69 -2.14 6.17
CA PHE A 74 0.29 -2.19 5.76
C PHE A 74 -0.63 -1.58 6.83
N VAL A 75 -0.45 -1.94 8.10
CA VAL A 75 -1.25 -1.39 9.21
C VAL A 75 -1.09 0.12 9.31
N LEU A 76 0.14 0.65 9.26
CA LEU A 76 0.38 2.10 9.28
C LEU A 76 -0.37 2.83 8.16
N CYS A 77 -0.31 2.26 6.94
CA CYS A 77 -0.99 2.84 5.78
C CYS A 77 -2.51 2.79 5.91
N ILE A 78 -3.07 1.69 6.43
CA ILE A 78 -4.52 1.56 6.63
C ILE A 78 -5.02 2.49 7.73
N ASP A 79 -4.24 2.67 8.80
CA ASP A 79 -4.56 3.61 9.87
C ASP A 79 -4.62 5.05 9.33
N LYS A 80 -3.59 5.49 8.61
CA LYS A 80 -3.60 6.80 7.93
C LYS A 80 -4.77 6.93 6.95
N LEU A 81 -5.04 5.90 6.14
CA LEU A 81 -6.16 5.90 5.20
C LEU A 81 -7.50 6.07 5.93
N SER A 82 -7.68 5.42 7.08
CA SER A 82 -8.87 5.57 7.93
C SER A 82 -9.07 7.02 8.36
N HIS A 83 -8.01 7.67 8.84
CA HIS A 83 -8.03 9.09 9.20
C HIS A 83 -8.41 9.99 8.02
N LEU A 84 -7.82 9.77 6.84
CA LEU A 84 -8.14 10.53 5.63
C LEU A 84 -9.60 10.37 5.19
N ILE A 85 -10.17 9.16 5.32
CA ILE A 85 -11.58 8.90 5.00
C ILE A 85 -12.49 9.65 5.98
N VAL A 86 -12.20 9.59 7.29
CA VAL A 86 -12.99 10.29 8.32
C VAL A 86 -12.96 11.80 8.10
N GLU A 87 -11.78 12.35 7.82
CA GLU A 87 -11.61 13.78 7.53
C GLU A 87 -12.37 14.19 6.26
N ALA A 88 -12.25 13.43 5.18
CA ALA A 88 -12.94 13.70 3.92
C ALA A 88 -14.47 13.60 4.05
N ALA A 89 -14.96 12.68 4.88
CA ALA A 89 -16.37 12.55 5.19
C ALA A 89 -16.88 13.75 6.01
N GLY A 90 -16.14 14.18 7.03
CA GLY A 90 -16.47 15.36 7.85
C GLY A 90 -16.48 16.66 7.04
N LYS A 91 -15.61 16.78 6.03
CA LYS A 91 -15.56 17.92 5.10
C LYS A 91 -16.61 17.86 3.97
N HIS A 92 -17.44 16.83 3.92
CA HIS A 92 -18.41 16.59 2.84
C HIS A 92 -17.81 16.53 1.43
N ILE A 93 -16.50 16.28 1.30
CA ILE A 93 -15.84 16.08 0.00
C ILE A 93 -15.89 14.62 -0.45
N TRP A 94 -16.12 13.69 0.49
CA TRP A 94 -16.29 12.28 0.18
C TRP A 94 -17.67 12.03 -0.45
N LYS A 95 -17.68 11.63 -1.72
CA LYS A 95 -18.93 11.33 -2.44
C LYS A 95 -19.57 10.08 -1.85
N PRO A 96 -20.81 10.16 -1.32
CA PRO A 96 -21.50 9.00 -0.80
C PRO A 96 -21.85 8.03 -1.93
N MET A 97 -21.68 6.73 -1.68
CA MET A 97 -22.18 5.69 -2.58
C MET A 97 -23.67 5.49 -2.35
N LYS A 98 -24.47 5.53 -3.42
CA LYS A 98 -25.86 5.07 -3.36
C LYS A 98 -25.88 3.55 -3.34
N ALA A 99 -26.41 2.99 -2.27
CA ALA A 99 -26.85 1.60 -2.26
C ALA A 99 -28.20 1.51 -2.98
N SER A 100 -28.32 0.59 -3.94
CA SER A 100 -29.59 0.23 -4.59
C SER A 100 -30.53 -0.47 -3.62
#